data_AF-A0A9E2K0J9-F1
#
_entry.id   AF-A0A9E2K0J9-F1
#
_cell.length_a   1.000
_cell.length_b   1.000
_cell.length_c   1.000
_cell.angle_alpha   90.00
_cell.angle_beta   90.00
_cell.angle_gamma   90.00
#
_symmetry.space_group_name_H-M   'P 1'
#
loop_
_entity.id
_entity.type
_entity.pdbx_description
1 polymer ?
#
loop_
_entity_poly.entity_id
_entity_poly.type
_entity_poly.pdbx_seq_one_letter_code
_entity_poly.pdbx_strand_id
1 'polypeptide(L)'
;LCNPPYVNAQSMESLPPEFQAEPRLALDGGADGMDFIRRLLQDLPRHLAPQGVLVLEIGHERGHFEAAFPELTPVWLPCTAGDDHVLLLTAQDLGA
;
A
#
# COMPACT_ATOMS: atom_id res chain seq x y z
N LEU A 1 -0.10 -1.82 11.07
CA LEU A 1 0.08 -2.92 10.11
C LEU A 1 -1.15 -2.95 9.22
N CYS A 2 -0.98 -2.94 7.90
CA CYS A 2 -2.07 -3.02 6.94
C CYS A 2 -1.61 -3.76 5.67
N ASN A 3 -2.41 -4.71 5.21
CA ASN A 3 -2.33 -5.27 3.86
C ASN A 3 -3.68 -4.96 3.19
N PRO A 4 -3.81 -3.80 2.53
CA PRO A 4 -5.05 -3.36 1.89
C PRO A 4 -5.19 -3.91 0.47
N PRO A 5 -6.35 -3.75 -0.18
CA PRO A 5 -6.43 -3.92 -1.62
C PRO A 5 -5.51 -2.92 -2.33
N TYR A 6 -4.50 -3.44 -3.03
CA TYR A 6 -3.49 -2.65 -3.76
C TYR A 6 -3.38 -3.02 -5.24
N VAL A 7 -4.10 -4.03 -5.73
CA VAL A 7 -3.95 -4.50 -7.11
C VAL A 7 -4.52 -3.46 -8.08
N ASN A 8 -3.69 -2.93 -8.96
CA ASN A 8 -4.11 -1.94 -9.95
C ASN A 8 -5.02 -2.55 -11.03
N ALA A 9 -5.79 -1.71 -11.72
CA ALA A 9 -6.77 -2.15 -12.72
C ALA A 9 -6.18 -3.02 -13.84
N GLN A 10 -4.95 -2.74 -14.30
CA GLN A 10 -4.29 -3.55 -15.32
C GLN A 10 -3.92 -4.94 -14.77
N SER A 11 -3.37 -5.00 -13.56
CA SER A 11 -3.05 -6.27 -12.88
C SER A 11 -4.30 -7.10 -12.61
N MET A 12 -5.43 -6.46 -12.29
CA MET A 12 -6.75 -7.11 -12.09
C MET A 12 -7.21 -7.87 -13.34
N GLU A 13 -6.93 -7.36 -14.55
CA GLU A 13 -7.30 -8.01 -15.82
C GLU A 13 -6.46 -9.26 -16.10
N SER A 14 -5.25 -9.32 -15.55
CA SER A 14 -4.30 -10.43 -15.73
C SER A 14 -4.23 -11.38 -14.55
N LEU A 15 -5.19 -11.32 -13.61
CA LEU A 15 -5.13 -12.14 -12.40
C LEU A 15 -5.13 -13.64 -12.72
N PRO A 16 -4.21 -14.41 -12.12
CA PRO A 16 -4.24 -15.85 -12.18
C PRO A 16 -5.60 -16.42 -11.73
N PRO A 17 -6.07 -17.56 -12.29
CA PRO A 17 -7.38 -18.12 -11.97
C PRO A 17 -7.65 -18.32 -10.47
N GLU A 18 -6.61 -18.63 -9.69
CA GLU A 18 -6.68 -18.79 -8.24
C GLU A 18 -7.14 -17.51 -7.51
N PHE A 19 -6.74 -16.33 -7.98
CA PHE A 19 -7.13 -15.04 -7.39
C PHE A 19 -8.47 -14.53 -7.90
N GLN A 20 -8.98 -15.06 -9.01
CA GLN A 20 -10.32 -14.71 -9.52
C GLN A 20 -11.45 -15.25 -8.63
N ALA A 21 -11.16 -16.24 -7.79
CA ALA A 21 -12.09 -16.76 -6.79
C ALA A 21 -12.16 -15.89 -5.52
N GLU A 22 -11.22 -14.98 -5.32
CA GLU A 22 -11.20 -14.09 -4.16
C GLU A 22 -12.18 -12.92 -4.33
N PRO A 23 -12.72 -12.35 -3.23
CA PRO A 23 -13.57 -11.17 -3.31
C PRO A 23 -12.82 -10.00 -3.95
N ARG A 24 -13.38 -9.42 -5.02
CA ARG A 24 -12.79 -8.25 -5.70
C ARG A 24 -12.46 -7.10 -4.74
N LEU A 25 -13.27 -6.88 -3.71
CA LEU A 25 -13.05 -5.86 -2.67
C LEU A 25 -11.74 -6.07 -1.88
N ALA A 26 -11.22 -7.30 -1.81
CA ALA A 26 -9.98 -7.61 -1.12
C ALA A 26 -8.73 -7.30 -1.97
N LEU A 27 -8.88 -7.16 -3.29
CA LEU A 27 -7.76 -6.99 -4.22
C LEU A 27 -7.75 -5.61 -4.88
N ASP A 28 -8.92 -5.10 -5.28
CA ASP A 28 -9.07 -3.93 -6.14
C ASP A 28 -8.62 -2.63 -5.48
N GLY A 29 -7.43 -2.17 -5.85
CA GLY A 29 -6.86 -0.90 -5.42
C GLY A 29 -7.17 0.27 -6.36
N GLY A 30 -8.02 0.08 -7.38
CA GLY A 30 -8.38 1.12 -8.34
C GLY A 30 -7.38 1.24 -9.49
N ALA A 31 -7.32 2.44 -10.10
CA ALA A 31 -6.59 2.64 -11.36
C ALA A 31 -5.07 2.38 -11.23
N ASP A 32 -4.47 2.84 -10.13
CA ASP A 32 -3.03 2.72 -9.83
C ASP A 32 -2.75 1.89 -8.57
N GLY A 33 -3.78 1.23 -8.02
CA GLY A 33 -3.66 0.43 -6.80
C GLY A 33 -3.74 1.24 -5.50
N MET A 34 -3.86 2.57 -5.55
CA MET A 34 -3.69 3.44 -4.38
C MET A 34 -4.99 3.96 -3.76
N ASP A 35 -6.18 3.58 -4.26
CA ASP A 35 -7.45 4.18 -3.81
C ASP A 35 -7.68 4.04 -2.30
N PHE A 36 -7.49 2.83 -1.75
CA PHE A 36 -7.59 2.60 -0.31
C PHE A 36 -6.44 3.28 0.44
N ILE A 37 -5.22 3.18 -0.09
CA ILE A 37 -4.01 3.70 0.55
C ILE A 37 -4.09 5.22 0.68
N ARG A 38 -4.56 5.95 -0.35
CA ARG A 38 -4.78 7.41 -0.30
C ARG A 38 -5.68 7.80 0.86
N ARG A 39 -6.80 7.09 1.04
CA ARG A 39 -7.74 7.34 2.14
C ARG A 39 -7.12 7.00 3.49
N LEU A 40 -6.41 5.87 3.58
CA LEU A 40 -5.70 5.45 4.79
C LEU A 40 -4.69 6.52 5.21
N LEU A 41 -3.79 6.96 4.33
CA LEU A 41 -2.74 7.92 4.65
C LEU A 41 -3.29 9.30 5.05
N GLN A 42 -4.44 9.70 4.52
CA GLN A 42 -5.13 10.93 4.94
C GLN A 42 -5.69 10.84 6.36
N ASP A 43 -6.22 9.67 6.76
CA ASP A 43 -6.91 9.51 8.04
C ASP A 43 -5.97 9.08 9.18
N LEU A 44 -4.96 8.29 8.86
CA LEU A 44 -4.09 7.62 9.81
C LEU A 44 -3.33 8.54 10.80
N PRO A 45 -2.85 9.75 10.41
CA PRO A 45 -2.18 10.68 11.33
C PRO A 45 -2.95 10.91 12.64
N ARG A 46 -4.28 11.00 12.55
CA ARG A 46 -5.16 11.28 13.70
C ARG A 46 -5.30 10.10 14.67
N HIS A 47 -4.81 8.93 14.27
CA HIS A 47 -4.92 7.67 15.02
C HIS A 47 -3.56 7.14 15.50
N LEU A 48 -2.45 7.73 15.06
CA LEU A 48 -1.11 7.30 15.44
C LEU A 48 -0.67 7.95 16.75
N ALA A 49 0.03 7.17 17.57
CA ALA A 49 0.82 7.74 18.66
C ALA A 49 2.01 8.53 18.08
N PRO A 50 2.63 9.47 18.83
CA PRO A 50 3.74 10.29 18.33
C PRO A 50 4.95 9.51 17.79
N GLN A 51 5.15 8.27 18.24
CA GLN A 51 6.21 7.36 17.77
C GLN A 51 5.64 6.14 17.04
N GLY A 52 4.39 6.23 16.60
CA GLY A 52 3.71 5.17 15.86
C GLY A 52 4.29 5.01 14.46
N VAL A 53 4.16 3.80 13.93
CA VAL A 53 4.58 3.47 12.56
C VAL A 53 3.44 2.77 11.82
N LEU A 54 3.33 3.07 10.54
CA LEU A 54 2.60 2.28 9.57
C LEU A 54 3.58 1.29 8.93
N VAL A 55 3.24 0.01 8.97
CA VAL A 55 3.83 -1.02 8.10
C VAL A 55 2.75 -1.43 7.12
N LEU A 56 3.02 -1.26 5.83
CA LEU A 56 2.06 -1.37 4.74
C LEU A 56 2.59 -2.29 3.65
N GLU A 57 1.79 -3.29 3.26
CA GLU A 57 2.08 -4.16 2.11
C GLU A 57 1.41 -3.61 0.84
N ILE A 58 2.13 -3.60 -0.28
CA ILE A 58 1.64 -3.11 -1.58
C ILE A 58 2.00 -4.04 -2.75
N GLY A 59 2.50 -5.25 -2.48
CA GLY A 59 2.86 -6.20 -3.54
C GLY A 59 3.84 -5.59 -4.55
N HIS A 60 3.50 -5.60 -5.83
CA HIS A 60 4.40 -5.16 -6.91
C HIS A 60 4.23 -3.66 -7.27
N GLU A 61 3.53 -2.91 -6.43
CA GLU A 61 3.05 -1.56 -6.77
C GLU A 61 3.99 -0.43 -6.35
N ARG A 62 5.26 -0.73 -6.04
CA ARG A 62 6.25 0.28 -5.62
C ARG A 62 6.32 1.48 -6.56
N GLY A 63 6.36 1.24 -7.87
CA GLY A 63 6.40 2.32 -8.86
C GLY A 63 5.16 3.22 -8.81
N HIS A 64 3.97 2.64 -8.64
CA HIS A 64 2.72 3.41 -8.49
C HIS A 64 2.69 4.14 -7.16
N PHE A 65 3.17 3.53 -6.08
CA PHE A 65 3.27 4.16 -4.77
C PHE A 65 4.18 5.40 -4.80
N GLU A 66 5.40 5.26 -5.33
CA GLU A 66 6.35 6.38 -5.44
C GLU A 66 5.82 7.51 -6.34
N ALA A 67 5.10 7.17 -7.42
CA ALA A 67 4.46 8.16 -8.28
C ALA A 67 3.25 8.85 -7.61
N ALA A 68 2.47 8.10 -6.81
CA ALA A 68 1.29 8.59 -6.12
C ALA A 68 1.62 9.49 -4.92
N PHE A 69 2.77 9.25 -4.27
CA PHE A 69 3.20 9.91 -3.05
C PHE A 69 4.67 10.38 -3.13
N PRO A 70 5.00 11.29 -4.06
CA PRO A 70 6.38 11.68 -4.35
C PRO A 70 7.09 12.41 -3.20
N GLU A 71 6.33 12.91 -2.22
CA GLU A 71 6.86 13.61 -1.05
C GLU A 71 7.18 12.66 0.13
N LEU A 72 6.69 11.41 0.08
CA LEU A 72 6.94 10.44 1.14
C LEU A 72 8.26 9.72 0.90
N THR A 73 9.03 9.53 1.97
CA THR A 73 10.30 8.79 1.95
C THR A 73 10.19 7.51 2.79
N PRO A 74 9.45 6.50 2.32
CA PRO A 74 9.28 5.26 3.07
C PRO A 74 10.59 4.48 3.22
N VAL A 75 10.69 3.72 4.31
CA VAL A 75 11.71 2.68 4.45
C VAL A 75 11.14 1.38 3.88
N TRP A 76 11.72 0.91 2.77
CA TRP A 76 11.39 -0.39 2.20
C TRP A 76 11.98 -1.52 3.04
N LEU A 77 11.13 -2.47 3.44
CA LEU A 77 11.50 -3.56 4.33
C LEU A 77 11.80 -4.82 3.51
N PRO A 78 12.99 -5.43 3.67
CA PRO A 78 13.30 -6.69 3.00
C PRO A 78 12.42 -7.82 3.52
N CYS A 79 11.81 -8.57 2.60
CA CYS A 79 10.93 -9.69 2.89
C CYS A 79 11.37 -10.94 2.12
N THR A 80 10.90 -12.11 2.50
CA THR A 80 11.16 -13.35 1.73
C THR A 80 10.61 -13.29 0.30
N ALA A 81 9.57 -12.47 0.07
CA ALA A 81 8.99 -12.24 -1.26
C ALA A 81 9.83 -11.27 -2.13
N GLY A 82 10.71 -10.47 -1.52
CA GLY A 82 11.48 -9.41 -2.18
C GLY A 82 11.57 -8.16 -1.30
N ASP A 83 12.27 -7.14 -1.80
CA ASP A 83 12.61 -5.93 -1.02
C ASP A 83 11.66 -4.74 -1.25
N ASP A 84 10.69 -4.89 -2.16
CA ASP A 84 9.85 -3.80 -2.67
C ASP A 84 8.36 -3.96 -2.34
N HIS A 85 8.01 -4.95 -1.52
CA HIS A 85 6.61 -5.32 -1.26
C HIS A 85 6.02 -4.66 -0.02
N VAL A 86 6.87 -4.30 0.94
CA VAL A 86 6.46 -3.80 2.25
C VAL A 86 7.23 -2.52 2.55
N LEU A 87 6.51 -1.51 3.01
CA LEU A 87 7.07 -0.22 3.38
C LEU A 87 6.72 0.16 4.82
N LEU A 88 7.59 0.96 5.43
CA LEU A 88 7.38 1.59 6.73
C LEU A 88 7.34 3.10 6.57
N LEU A 89 6.32 3.72 7.17
CA LEU A 89 6.19 5.17 7.36
C LEU A 89 6.03 5.47 8.84
N THR A 90 6.73 6.49 9.32
CA THR A 90 6.58 7.00 10.68
C THR A 90 5.41 7.98 10.77
N ALA A 91 4.94 8.25 11.99
CA ALA A 91 3.98 9.33 12.26
C ALA A 91 4.46 10.68 11.67
N GLN A 92 5.76 10.97 11.79
CA GLN A 92 6.38 12.19 11.26
C GLN A 92 6.31 12.27 9.73
N ASP A 93 6.53 11.15 9.02
CA ASP A 93 6.42 11.11 7.55
C ASP A 93 5.01 11.44 7.06
N LEU A 94 4.00 11.16 7.90
CA LEU A 94 2.58 11.41 7.60
C LEU A 94 2.10 12.77 8.12
N GLY A 95 2.99 13.61 8.66
CA GLY A 95 2.66 14.93 9.19
C GLY A 95 1.89 14.91 10.52
N ALA A 96 1.98 13.81 11.28
CA ALA A 96 1.39 13.66 12.61
C ALA A 96 2.31 14.20 13.74
#